data_AF-A0A6B3F8D8-F1
#
_entry.id   AF-A0A6B3F8D8-F1
#
_cell.length_a   1.000
_cell.length_b   1.000
_cell.length_c   1.000
_cell.angle_alpha   90.00
_cell.angle_beta   90.00
_cell.angle_gamma   90.00
#
_symmetry.space_group_name_H-M   'P 1'
#
loop_
_entity.id
_entity.type
_entity.pdbx_description
1 polymer ?
#
loop_
_entity_poly.entity_id
_entity_poly.type
_entity_poly.pdbx_seq_one_letter_code
_entity_poly.pdbx_strand_id
1 'polypeptide(L)'
;ALFSREFAAHPYPSYAWLRAHEPLAWTRLPSGVEAWLVTRYEDARRALAEPRLSKNPAHHAEGAGARGKTGIPGERKAELMTHLLNIDPPDHTRL
;
A
#
# COMPACT_ATOMS: atom_id res chain seq x y z
N ALA A 1 11.52 0.39 14.97
CA ALA A 1 11.15 1.22 13.81
C ALA A 1 10.20 0.44 12.92
N LEU A 2 9.33 1.09 12.15
CA LEU A 2 8.53 0.38 11.14
C LEU A 2 9.48 -0.30 10.14
N PHE A 3 9.12 -1.51 9.71
CA PHE A 3 9.89 -2.32 8.75
C PHE A 3 11.25 -2.87 9.22
N SER A 4 11.55 -2.87 10.53
CA SER A 4 12.73 -3.57 11.07
C SER A 4 12.46 -5.07 11.30
N ARG A 5 13.52 -5.86 11.55
CA ARG A 5 13.38 -7.29 11.88
C ARG A 5 12.56 -7.49 13.17
N GLU A 6 12.76 -6.62 14.15
CA GLU A 6 12.05 -6.63 15.43
C GLU A 6 10.57 -6.31 15.21
N PHE A 7 10.25 -5.36 14.33
CA PHE A 7 8.87 -5.09 13.94
C PHE A 7 8.23 -6.29 13.23
N ALA A 8 8.95 -6.94 12.31
CA ALA A 8 8.45 -8.13 11.63
C ALA A 8 8.16 -9.29 12.60
N ALA A 9 8.98 -9.45 13.64
CA ALA A 9 8.78 -10.47 14.67
C ALA A 9 7.63 -10.13 15.63
N HIS A 10 7.37 -8.84 15.88
CA HIS A 10 6.38 -8.40 16.87
C HIS A 10 5.65 -7.10 16.48
N PRO A 11 4.77 -7.12 15.45
CA PRO A 11 4.22 -5.89 14.86
C PRO A 11 3.05 -5.27 15.63
N TYR A 12 2.31 -6.07 16.41
CA TYR A 12 1.03 -5.65 16.99
C TYR A 12 1.09 -4.45 17.94
N PRO A 13 2.11 -4.28 18.82
CA PRO A 13 2.23 -3.08 19.66
C PRO A 13 2.45 -1.82 18.86
N SER A 14 3.24 -1.89 17.79
CA SER A 14 3.45 -0.74 16.90
C SER A 14 2.14 -0.34 16.23
N TYR A 15 1.35 -1.30 15.74
CA TYR A 15 0.03 -1.00 15.20
C TYR A 15 -0.96 -0.48 16.25
N ALA A 16 -0.92 -1.00 17.48
CA ALA A 16 -1.77 -0.52 18.57
C ALA A 16 -1.45 0.94 18.92
N TRP A 17 -0.17 1.27 19.00
CA TRP A 17 0.29 2.64 19.23
C TRP A 17 -0.14 3.56 18.10
N LEU A 18 0.05 3.18 16.83
CA LEU A 18 -0.36 3.97 15.67
C LEU A 18 -1.87 4.22 15.68
N ARG A 19 -2.71 3.20 15.89
CA ARG A 19 -4.18 3.39 15.94
C ARG A 19 -4.63 4.39 17.00
N ALA A 20 -3.93 4.42 18.13
CA ALA A 20 -4.25 5.27 19.27
C ALA A 20 -3.75 6.71 19.09
N HIS A 21 -2.55 6.90 18.53
CA HIS A 21 -1.87 8.21 18.53
C HIS A 21 -1.73 8.84 17.14
N GLU A 22 -1.57 8.02 16.10
CA GLU A 22 -1.30 8.47 14.72
C GLU A 22 -1.95 7.51 13.70
N PRO A 23 -3.30 7.54 13.58
CA PRO A 23 -4.03 6.53 12.82
C PRO A 23 -3.82 6.62 11.31
N LEU A 24 -3.43 7.80 10.82
CA LEU A 24 -2.90 8.05 9.48
C LEU A 24 -1.50 8.67 9.63
N ALA A 25 -0.47 7.91 9.29
CA ALA A 25 0.92 8.35 9.40
C ALA A 25 1.56 8.48 8.01
N TRP A 26 2.34 9.54 7.78
CA TRP A 26 3.19 9.63 6.59
C TRP A 26 4.48 8.83 6.84
N THR A 27 4.80 7.87 5.96
CA THR A 27 5.97 7.01 6.14
C THR A 27 6.72 6.81 4.84
N ARG A 28 8.02 6.49 4.96
CA ARG A 28 8.85 6.05 3.86
C ARG A 28 9.03 4.53 3.91
N LEU A 29 8.66 3.85 2.83
CA LEU A 29 8.82 2.41 2.68
C LEU A 29 10.30 2.05 2.48
N PRO A 30 10.70 0.79 2.71
CA PRO A 30 12.07 0.33 2.41
C PRO A 30 12.48 0.53 0.95
N SER A 31 11.51 0.60 0.02
CA SER A 31 11.74 0.93 -1.40
C SER A 31 12.10 2.39 -1.66
N GLY A 32 12.03 3.25 -0.64
CA GLY A 32 12.24 4.70 -0.74
C GLY A 32 11.02 5.49 -1.20
N VAL A 33 9.88 4.83 -1.42
CA VAL A 33 8.59 5.49 -1.73
C VAL A 33 7.98 6.04 -0.45
N GLU A 34 7.43 7.24 -0.52
CA GLU A 34 6.66 7.83 0.56
C GLU A 34 5.18 7.47 0.38
N ALA A 35 4.51 7.16 1.49
CA ALA A 35 3.14 6.69 1.47
C ALA A 35 2.41 7.03 2.77
N TRP A 36 1.09 7.14 2.68
CA TRP A 36 0.21 7.15 3.85
C TRP A 36 0.02 5.72 4.38
N LEU A 37 0.27 5.54 5.68
CA LEU A 37 -0.05 4.33 6.42
C LEU A 37 -1.38 4.53 7.16
N VAL A 38 -2.41 3.78 6.76
CA VAL A 38 -3.74 3.79 7.37
C VAL A 38 -3.89 2.60 8.31
N THR A 39 -4.19 2.84 9.58
CA THR A 39 -4.17 1.77 10.61
C THR A 39 -5.52 1.47 11.27
N ARG A 40 -6.51 2.36 11.11
CA ARG A 40 -7.88 2.11 11.58
C ARG A 40 -8.68 1.36 10.53
N TYR A 41 -9.48 0.40 11.00
CA TYR A 41 -10.28 -0.46 10.14
C TYR A 41 -11.24 0.32 9.25
N GLU A 42 -11.98 1.28 9.82
CA GLU A 42 -12.97 2.06 9.06
C GLU A 42 -12.31 2.89 7.95
N ASP A 43 -11.17 3.52 8.25
CA ASP A 43 -10.42 4.33 7.30
C ASP A 43 -9.83 3.47 6.18
N ALA A 44 -9.26 2.31 6.54
CA ALA A 44 -8.75 1.36 5.56
C ALA A 44 -9.87 0.84 4.64
N ARG A 45 -11.03 0.50 5.20
CA ARG A 45 -12.19 0.04 4.43
C ARG A 45 -12.70 1.12 3.47
N ARG A 46 -12.77 2.38 3.92
CA ARG A 46 -13.17 3.52 3.07
C ARG A 46 -12.15 3.76 1.96
N ALA A 47 -10.87 3.76 2.28
CA ALA A 47 -9.80 3.94 1.31
C ALA A 47 -9.81 2.84 0.23
N LEU A 48 -9.98 1.58 0.63
CA LEU A 48 -10.04 0.45 -0.31
C LEU A 48 -11.29 0.46 -1.21
N ALA A 49 -12.35 1.16 -0.81
CA ALA A 49 -13.58 1.29 -1.59
C ALA A 49 -13.66 2.61 -2.37
N GLU A 50 -12.69 3.50 -2.24
CA GLU A 50 -12.69 4.84 -2.83
C GLU A 50 -12.21 4.79 -4.29
N PRO A 51 -13.06 5.07 -5.29
CA PRO A 51 -12.70 4.96 -6.71
C PRO A 51 -11.60 5.94 -7.15
N ARG A 52 -11.37 7.02 -6.39
CA ARG A 52 -10.28 7.97 -6.67
C ARG A 52 -8.90 7.42 -6.30
N LEU A 53 -8.84 6.38 -5.46
CA LEU A 53 -7.60 5.70 -5.12
C LEU A 53 -7.39 4.52 -6.08
N SER A 54 -6.62 4.75 -7.13
CA SER A 54 -6.32 3.73 -8.13
C SER A 54 -5.14 2.87 -7.72
N LYS A 55 -5.23 1.57 -8.05
CA LYS A 55 -4.11 0.63 -7.92
C LYS A 55 -3.20 0.63 -9.15
N ASN A 56 -3.65 1.25 -10.24
CA ASN A 56 -2.92 1.26 -11.49
C ASN A 56 -1.69 2.18 -11.39
N PRO A 57 -0.46 1.64 -11.53
CA PRO A 57 0.81 2.38 -11.49
C PRO A 57 0.86 3.61 -12.41
N ALA A 58 0.08 3.61 -13.51
CA ALA A 58 0.02 4.70 -14.46
C ALA A 58 -0.68 5.97 -13.91
N HIS A 59 -1.54 5.83 -12.91
CA HIS A 59 -2.24 6.95 -12.26
C HIS A 59 -1.50 7.51 -11.04
N HIS A 60 -0.37 6.91 -10.63
CA HIS A 60 0.47 7.48 -9.59
C HIS A 60 1.21 8.68 -10.17
N ALA A 61 0.83 9.88 -9.73
CA ALA A 61 1.29 11.16 -10.27
C ALA A 61 2.77 11.50 -9.96
N GLU A 62 3.52 10.62 -9.32
CA GLU A 62 4.92 10.90 -8.98
C GLU A 62 5.81 10.62 -10.20
N GLY A 63 6.75 11.54 -10.45
CA GLY A 63 7.62 11.56 -11.62
C GLY A 63 8.39 10.25 -11.86
N ALA A 64 9.12 10.20 -12.98
CA ALA A 64 9.74 8.99 -13.55
C ALA A 64 10.46 8.03 -12.56
N GLY A 65 10.88 8.48 -11.37
CA GLY A 65 11.46 7.65 -10.31
C GLY A 65 10.48 6.82 -9.46
N ALA A 66 9.17 7.06 -9.53
CA ALA A 66 8.14 6.27 -8.84
C ALA A 66 7.55 5.16 -9.72
N ARG A 67 7.65 5.29 -11.05
CA ARG A 67 7.30 4.27 -12.05
C ARG A 67 8.23 3.05 -11.91
N GLY A 68 7.92 2.14 -10.99
CA GLY A 68 8.93 1.17 -10.56
C GLY A 68 8.73 0.64 -9.16
N LYS A 69 8.30 1.54 -8.27
CA LYS A 69 8.40 1.37 -6.83
C LYS A 69 7.03 1.33 -6.14
N THR A 70 5.97 1.63 -6.88
CA THR A 70 4.57 1.42 -6.50
C THR A 70 4.10 0.03 -6.94
N GLY A 71 3.39 -0.67 -6.04
CA GLY A 71 3.06 -2.10 -6.10
C GLY A 71 3.66 -2.87 -4.90
N ILE A 72 3.18 -4.08 -4.60
CA ILE A 72 3.74 -4.87 -3.50
C ILE A 72 5.18 -5.27 -3.86
N PRO A 73 6.20 -5.02 -3.02
CA PRO A 73 7.57 -5.46 -3.26
C PRO A 73 7.61 -6.98 -3.48
N GLY A 74 7.85 -7.41 -4.72
CA GLY A 74 7.86 -8.83 -5.12
C GLY A 74 6.94 -9.16 -6.30
N GLU A 75 5.85 -8.42 -6.52
CA GLU A 75 4.90 -8.72 -7.60
C GLU A 75 5.52 -8.58 -8.99
N ARG A 76 6.41 -7.59 -9.18
CA ARG A 76 7.15 -7.41 -10.44
C ARG A 76 8.21 -8.49 -10.67
N LYS A 77 8.78 -9.06 -9.60
CA LYS A 77 9.84 -10.08 -9.67
C LYS A 77 9.27 -11.47 -9.97
N ALA A 78 7.98 -11.66 -9.74
CA ALA A 78 7.32 -12.95 -9.85
C ALA A 78 6.41 -13.07 -11.09
N GLU A 79 6.53 -12.15 -12.07
CA GLU A 79 5.66 -12.08 -13.26
C GLU A 79 4.16 -12.08 -12.91
N LEU A 80 3.81 -11.61 -11.70
CA LEU A 80 2.45 -11.59 -11.16
C LEU A 80 1.68 -10.31 -11.54
N MET A 81 2.12 -9.58 -12.57
CA MET A 81 1.49 -8.32 -12.99
C MET A 81 0.14 -8.52 -13.70
N THR A 82 -0.24 -9.76 -14.01
CA THR A 82 -1.52 -10.11 -14.66
C THR A 82 -2.36 -11.01 -13.75
N HIS A 83 -2.54 -10.63 -12.48
CA HIS A 83 -3.47 -11.32 -11.58
C HIS A 83 -4.44 -10.34 -10.91
N LEU A 84 -5.61 -10.87 -10.55
CA LEU A 84 -6.83 -10.20 -10.04
C LEU A 84 -6.60 -9.14 -8.95
N LEU A 85 -5.44 -9.16 -8.28
CA LEU A 85 -5.08 -8.26 -7.19
C LEU A 85 -4.69 -6.84 -7.64
N ASN A 86 -4.36 -6.65 -8.93
CA ASN A 86 -3.76 -5.42 -9.48
C ASN A 86 -4.54 -4.77 -10.65
N ILE A 87 -5.79 -5.17 -10.86
CA ILE A 87 -6.65 -4.66 -11.94
C ILE A 87 -7.83 -3.89 -11.33
N ASP A 88 -8.10 -2.69 -11.84
CA ASP A 88 -9.27 -1.88 -11.47
C ASP A 88 -10.49 -2.23 -12.39
N PRO A 89 -11.74 -1.92 -12.01
CA PRO A 89 -12.89 -2.06 -12.92
C PRO A 89 -12.71 -1.27 -14.23
N PRO A 90 -13.26 -1.73 -15.37
CA PRO A 90 -14.25 -2.81 -15.52
C PRO A 90 -13.65 -4.22 -15.67
N ASP A 91 -12.34 -4.34 -15.84
CA ASP A 91 -11.69 -5.65 -16.07
C ASP A 91 -11.76 -6.53 -14.81
N HIS A 92 -11.72 -5.95 -13.62
CA HIS A 92 -11.94 -6.64 -12.33
C HIS A 92 -13.35 -7.23 -12.17
N THR A 93 -14.36 -6.58 -12.75
CA THR A 93 -15.77 -7.05 -12.67
C THR A 93 -16.11 -8.09 -13.73
N ARG A 94 -15.21 -8.35 -14.69
CA ARG A 94 -15.46 -9.24 -15.83
C ARG A 94 -14.86 -10.64 -15.66
N LEU A 95 -13.97 -10.82 -14.69
CA LEU A 95 -13.42 -12.10 -14.24
C LEU A 95 -14.21 -12.64 -13.04
#